data_AF-A0A9P9QWP9-F1
#
_entry.id   AF-A0A9P9QWP9-F1
#
_cell.length_a   1.000
_cell.length_b   1.000
_cell.length_c   1.000
_cell.angle_alpha   90.00
_cell.angle_beta   90.00
_cell.angle_gamma   90.00
#
_symmetry.space_group_name_H-M   'P 1'
#
loop_
_entity.id
_entity.type
_entity.pdbx_description
1 polymer ?
#
loop_
_entity_poly.entity_id
_entity_poly.type
_entity_poly.pdbx_seq_one_letter_code
_entity_poly.pdbx_strand_id
1 'polypeptide(L)'
;MSTTKSPAANPPISPAPSASGSIIRKAFLLEALANLFTIPLITNTRWVLSFLLLHPSDINPSSILFARLFGGIVVGGLTSALLAGATNTRNGIESRRPTYLMLGIGEACLLPILAIEAAKKGSADAALSANVAGVCMGMLAPPLLWRLYVLGIRPDFLGRYTETSEGGGRTGTKYGAINNERED
;
A
#
# COMPACT_ATOMS: atom_id res chain seq x y z
N MET A 1 -26.02 9.93 12.24
CA MET A 1 -26.89 8.89 11.65
C MET A 1 -26.01 7.92 10.89
N SER A 2 -25.91 6.66 11.35
CA SER A 2 -25.17 5.60 10.68
C SER A 2 -26.01 5.08 9.51
N THR A 3 -25.59 5.38 8.28
CA THR A 3 -26.17 4.78 7.08
C THR A 3 -25.64 3.35 6.94
N THR A 4 -26.35 2.39 7.52
CA THR A 4 -26.05 0.96 7.35
C THR A 4 -26.41 0.58 5.91
N LYS A 5 -25.41 0.50 5.02
CA LYS A 5 -25.60 -0.03 3.66
C LYS A 5 -25.97 -1.51 3.76
N SER A 6 -27.08 -1.91 3.12
CA SER A 6 -27.46 -3.31 3.02
C SER A 6 -26.39 -4.08 2.24
N PRO A 7 -25.81 -5.17 2.78
CA PRO A 7 -24.77 -5.97 2.09
C PRO A 7 -25.22 -6.54 0.74
N ALA A 8 -26.54 -6.61 0.50
CA ALA A 8 -27.12 -7.18 -0.71
C ALA A 8 -27.21 -6.18 -1.89
N ALA A 9 -27.08 -4.88 -1.64
CA ALA A 9 -27.09 -3.86 -2.68
C ALA A 9 -25.66 -3.47 -3.04
N ASN A 10 -25.13 -4.02 -4.13
CA ASN A 10 -23.90 -3.54 -4.77
C ASN A 10 -24.29 -2.63 -5.96
N PRO A 11 -24.70 -1.38 -5.73
CA PRO A 11 -25.05 -0.49 -6.83
C PRO A 11 -23.81 -0.31 -7.73
N PRO A 12 -24.00 -0.30 -9.05
CA PRO A 12 -22.90 -0.13 -9.99
C PRO A 12 -22.18 1.19 -9.70
N ILE A 13 -20.87 1.12 -9.53
CA ILE A 13 -20.04 2.30 -9.24
C ILE A 13 -19.40 2.83 -10.51
N SER A 14 -19.28 4.14 -10.61
CA SER A 14 -18.45 4.79 -11.63
C SER A 14 -17.36 5.61 -10.95
N PRO A 15 -16.10 5.58 -11.45
CA PRO A 15 -15.04 6.45 -10.95
C PRO A 15 -15.43 7.92 -11.12
N ALA A 16 -15.29 8.73 -10.07
CA ALA A 16 -15.58 10.15 -10.17
C ALA A 16 -14.57 10.82 -11.14
N PRO A 17 -15.02 11.57 -12.16
CA PRO A 17 -14.11 12.17 -13.15
C PRO A 17 -13.13 13.19 -12.54
N SER A 18 -13.51 13.84 -11.44
CA SER A 18 -12.66 14.77 -10.68
C SER A 18 -11.60 14.08 -9.81
N ALA A 19 -11.73 12.78 -9.54
CA ALA A 19 -10.84 11.99 -8.70
C ALA A 19 -10.75 10.55 -9.22
N SER A 20 -10.31 10.38 -10.46
CA SER A 20 -10.26 9.07 -11.15
C SER A 20 -9.26 8.08 -10.54
N GLY A 21 -8.35 8.56 -9.68
CA GLY A 21 -7.29 7.74 -9.10
C GLY A 21 -6.26 7.25 -10.13
N SER A 22 -6.16 7.86 -11.31
CA SER A 22 -5.21 7.42 -12.35
C SER A 22 -3.74 7.50 -11.88
N ILE A 23 -3.39 8.55 -11.12
CA ILE A 23 -2.05 8.74 -10.55
C ILE A 23 -1.72 7.62 -9.57
N ILE A 24 -2.61 7.34 -8.61
CA ILE A 24 -2.37 6.33 -7.59
C ILE A 24 -2.27 4.93 -8.18
N ARG A 25 -3.07 4.63 -9.20
CA ARG A 25 -3.01 3.33 -9.88
C ARG A 25 -1.68 3.11 -10.59
N LYS A 26 -1.16 4.14 -11.26
CA LYS A 26 0.17 4.08 -11.88
C LYS A 26 1.25 3.91 -10.81
N ALA A 27 1.16 4.64 -9.70
CA ALA A 27 2.08 4.49 -8.57
C ALA A 27 2.03 3.07 -8.00
N PHE A 28 0.84 2.51 -7.77
CA PHE A 28 0.66 1.15 -7.25
C PHE A 28 1.26 0.09 -8.19
N LEU A 29 1.04 0.23 -9.50
CA LEU A 29 1.63 -0.68 -10.49
C LEU A 29 3.17 -0.56 -10.53
N LEU A 30 3.70 0.65 -10.44
CA LEU A 30 5.15 0.88 -10.40
C LEU A 30 5.77 0.31 -9.13
N GLU A 31 5.17 0.55 -7.97
CA GLU A 31 5.60 -0.01 -6.68
C GLU A 31 5.50 -1.53 -6.68
N ALA A 32 4.42 -2.09 -7.24
CA ALA A 32 4.27 -3.53 -7.38
C ALA A 32 5.38 -4.13 -8.25
N LEU A 33 5.70 -3.49 -9.39
CA LEU A 33 6.81 -3.91 -10.23
C LEU A 33 8.16 -3.80 -9.50
N ALA A 34 8.38 -2.73 -8.76
CA ALA A 34 9.59 -2.55 -7.96
C ALA A 34 9.76 -3.66 -6.93
N ASN A 35 8.67 -4.06 -6.26
CA ASN A 35 8.69 -5.17 -5.31
C ASN A 35 9.06 -6.50 -5.97
N LEU A 36 8.75 -6.74 -7.26
CA LEU A 36 9.16 -7.97 -7.95
C LEU A 36 10.68 -8.11 -8.08
N PHE A 37 11.45 -7.01 -8.00
CA PHE A 37 12.91 -7.09 -7.93
C PHE A 37 13.42 -7.73 -6.62
N THR A 38 12.55 -8.00 -5.64
CA THR A 38 12.90 -8.81 -4.45
C THR A 38 12.77 -10.32 -4.68
N ILE A 39 12.29 -10.80 -5.83
CA ILE A 39 12.22 -12.25 -6.15
C ILE A 39 13.58 -12.96 -5.97
N PRO A 40 14.73 -12.41 -6.43
CA PRO A 40 16.03 -13.01 -6.19
C PRO A 40 16.37 -13.19 -4.70
N LEU A 41 15.85 -12.35 -3.80
CA LEU A 41 16.03 -12.51 -2.35
C LEU A 41 15.37 -13.80 -1.84
N ILE A 42 14.29 -14.24 -2.50
CA ILE A 42 13.56 -15.48 -2.15
C ILE A 42 14.23 -16.70 -2.80
N THR A 43 14.50 -16.63 -4.12
CA THR A 43 14.98 -17.78 -4.91
C THR A 43 16.48 -18.02 -4.75
N ASN A 44 17.27 -16.95 -4.62
CA ASN A 44 18.74 -16.97 -4.56
C ASN A 44 19.27 -16.22 -3.32
N THR A 45 18.63 -16.46 -2.16
CA THR A 45 18.84 -15.70 -0.92
C THR A 45 20.30 -15.55 -0.51
N ARG A 46 21.08 -16.64 -0.52
CA ARG A 46 22.48 -16.62 -0.08
C ARG A 46 23.34 -15.72 -0.96
N TRP A 47 23.10 -15.76 -2.27
CA TRP A 47 23.78 -14.90 -3.23
C TRP A 47 23.43 -13.43 -3.00
N VAL A 48 22.13 -13.10 -2.87
CA VAL A 48 21.71 -11.71 -2.60
C VAL A 48 22.25 -11.19 -1.26
N LEU A 49 22.17 -11.98 -0.20
CA LEU A 49 22.69 -11.60 1.12
C LEU A 49 24.19 -11.36 1.10
N SER A 50 24.96 -12.07 0.26
CA SER A 50 26.40 -11.84 0.14
C SER A 50 26.80 -10.47 -0.42
N PHE A 51 25.89 -9.80 -1.15
CA PHE A 51 26.10 -8.41 -1.60
C PHE A 51 25.60 -7.37 -0.61
N LEU A 52 24.63 -7.73 0.22
CA LEU A 52 24.03 -6.82 1.19
C LEU A 52 24.84 -6.76 2.49
N LEU A 53 25.19 -7.92 3.03
CA LEU A 53 25.83 -8.03 4.33
C LEU A 53 27.31 -7.67 4.26
N LEU A 54 27.79 -6.99 5.29
CA LEU A 54 29.20 -6.65 5.45
C LEU A 54 30.07 -7.90 5.66
N HIS A 55 29.54 -8.89 6.38
CA HIS A 55 30.23 -10.15 6.70
C HIS A 55 29.42 -11.36 6.17
N PRO A 56 29.67 -11.82 4.92
CA PRO A 56 28.95 -12.96 4.35
C PRO A 56 29.16 -14.29 5.09
N SER A 57 30.19 -14.38 5.94
CA SER A 57 30.44 -15.51 6.83
C SER A 57 29.29 -15.76 7.82
N ASP A 58 28.54 -14.71 8.15
CA ASP A 58 27.51 -14.75 9.20
C ASP A 58 26.16 -15.25 8.65
N ILE A 59 26.11 -15.56 7.35
CA ILE A 59 24.93 -16.14 6.70
C ILE A 59 24.72 -17.56 7.23
N ASN A 60 23.71 -17.68 8.10
CA ASN A 60 23.27 -18.93 8.69
C ASN A 60 21.85 -19.30 8.19
N PRO A 61 21.35 -20.53 8.50
CA PRO A 61 20.02 -20.95 8.08
C PRO A 61 18.89 -20.03 8.55
N SER A 62 19.00 -19.44 9.73
CA SER A 62 17.99 -18.51 10.28
C SER A 62 17.94 -17.22 9.46
N SER A 63 19.09 -16.63 9.13
CA SER A 63 19.15 -15.42 8.29
C SER A 63 18.54 -15.67 6.90
N ILE A 64 18.77 -16.86 6.32
CA ILE A 64 18.15 -17.25 5.05
C ILE A 64 16.63 -17.38 5.19
N LEU A 65 16.14 -18.02 6.25
CA LEU A 65 14.71 -18.17 6.50
C LEU A 65 14.04 -16.81 6.67
N PHE A 66 14.62 -15.91 7.47
CA PHE A 66 14.08 -14.57 7.68
C PHE A 66 14.07 -13.74 6.39
N ALA A 67 15.15 -13.77 5.60
CA ALA A 67 15.20 -13.06 4.33
C ALA A 67 14.15 -13.58 3.33
N ARG A 68 13.92 -14.90 3.29
CA ARG A 68 12.86 -15.50 2.46
C ARG A 68 11.46 -15.15 2.94
N LEU A 69 11.22 -15.16 4.25
CA LEU A 69 9.95 -14.78 4.83
C LEU A 69 9.65 -13.31 4.53
N PHE A 70 10.64 -12.43 4.72
CA PHE A 70 10.51 -11.02 4.40
C PHE A 70 10.23 -10.80 2.91
N GLY A 71 11.03 -11.39 2.02
CA GLY A 71 10.79 -11.33 0.57
C GLY A 71 9.41 -11.90 0.19
N GLY A 72 9.00 -12.99 0.80
CA GLY A 72 7.68 -13.60 0.60
C GLY A 72 6.52 -12.70 1.04
N ILE A 73 6.67 -11.96 2.15
CA ILE A 73 5.67 -10.97 2.58
C ILE A 73 5.60 -9.80 1.60
N VAL A 74 6.75 -9.33 1.09
CA VAL A 74 6.80 -8.23 0.11
C VAL A 74 6.16 -8.65 -1.22
N VAL A 75 6.55 -9.79 -1.78
CA VAL A 75 6.05 -10.28 -3.09
C VAL A 75 4.63 -10.84 -2.96
N GLY A 76 4.36 -11.67 -1.96
CA GLY A 76 3.05 -12.32 -1.80
C GLY A 76 1.99 -11.44 -1.16
N GLY A 77 2.36 -10.65 -0.16
CA GLY A 77 1.43 -9.80 0.59
C GLY A 77 1.31 -8.40 0.01
N LEU A 78 2.39 -7.61 0.11
CA LEU A 78 2.35 -6.17 -0.21
C LEU A 78 2.12 -5.93 -1.70
N THR A 79 2.77 -6.68 -2.58
CA THR A 79 2.60 -6.57 -4.03
C THR A 79 1.17 -6.93 -4.44
N SER A 80 0.61 -8.00 -3.90
CA SER A 80 -0.79 -8.38 -4.16
C SER A 80 -1.77 -7.31 -3.69
N ALA A 81 -1.53 -6.68 -2.54
CA ALA A 81 -2.35 -5.57 -2.03
C ALA A 81 -2.28 -4.34 -2.96
N LEU A 82 -1.09 -4.00 -3.47
CA LEU A 82 -0.91 -2.94 -4.46
C LEU A 82 -1.63 -3.26 -5.78
N LEU A 83 -1.54 -4.49 -6.28
CA LEU A 83 -2.24 -4.91 -7.49
C LEU A 83 -3.76 -4.84 -7.31
N ALA A 84 -4.28 -5.28 -6.16
CA ALA A 84 -5.70 -5.20 -5.85
C ALA A 84 -6.18 -3.74 -5.79
N GLY A 85 -5.42 -2.85 -5.13
CA GLY A 85 -5.73 -1.43 -5.03
C GLY A 85 -5.61 -0.65 -6.36
N ALA A 86 -4.84 -1.17 -7.32
CA ALA A 86 -4.73 -0.58 -8.66
C ALA A 86 -6.00 -0.77 -9.51
N THR A 87 -6.91 -1.65 -9.10
CA THR A 87 -8.20 -1.85 -9.76
C THR A 87 -9.17 -0.70 -9.48
N ASN A 88 -10.11 -0.47 -10.39
CA ASN A 88 -11.20 0.51 -10.23
C ASN A 88 -12.49 -0.11 -9.67
N THR A 89 -12.34 -1.21 -8.93
CA THR A 89 -13.45 -1.82 -8.19
C THR A 89 -13.69 -1.05 -6.89
N ARG A 90 -14.87 -1.23 -6.28
CA ARG A 90 -15.20 -0.61 -4.97
C ARG A 90 -14.14 -0.97 -3.92
N ASN A 91 -13.87 -2.28 -3.81
CA ASN A 91 -12.86 -2.82 -2.89
C ASN A 91 -11.45 -2.33 -3.24
N GLY A 92 -11.14 -2.16 -4.53
CA GLY A 92 -9.87 -1.59 -4.99
C GLY A 92 -9.70 -0.15 -4.53
N ILE A 93 -10.72 0.70 -4.67
CA ILE A 93 -10.65 2.11 -4.26
C ILE A 93 -10.56 2.22 -2.73
N GLU A 94 -11.37 1.46 -2.00
CA GLU A 94 -11.39 1.47 -0.53
C GLU A 94 -10.11 0.89 0.09
N SER A 95 -9.47 -0.07 -0.57
CA SER A 95 -8.22 -0.67 -0.09
C SER A 95 -6.98 0.22 -0.26
N ARG A 96 -7.00 1.22 -1.15
CA ARG A 96 -5.82 2.08 -1.40
C ARG A 96 -5.27 2.75 -0.15
N ARG A 97 -6.14 3.32 0.68
CA ARG A 97 -5.75 4.02 1.92
C ARG A 97 -5.11 3.07 2.95
N PRO A 98 -5.75 1.95 3.35
CA PRO A 98 -5.13 1.03 4.30
C PRO A 98 -3.87 0.38 3.72
N THR A 99 -3.80 0.09 2.42
CA THR A 99 -2.57 -0.39 1.78
C THR A 99 -1.42 0.60 1.97
N TYR A 100 -1.62 1.88 1.64
CA TYR A 100 -0.58 2.90 1.83
C TYR A 100 -0.19 3.13 3.29
N LEU A 101 -1.14 3.05 4.21
CA LEU A 101 -0.84 3.14 5.63
C LEU A 101 0.04 1.96 6.09
N MET A 102 -0.34 0.74 5.73
CA MET A 102 0.41 -0.47 6.10
C MET A 102 1.83 -0.46 5.53
N LEU A 103 2.00 -0.11 4.24
CA LEU A 103 3.32 0.00 3.62
C LEU A 103 4.13 1.13 4.28
N GLY A 104 3.52 2.29 4.51
CA GLY A 104 4.17 3.44 5.13
C GLY A 104 4.67 3.14 6.55
N ILE A 105 3.90 2.40 7.36
CA ILE A 105 4.34 1.96 8.69
C ILE A 105 5.56 1.04 8.58
N GLY A 106 5.56 0.09 7.65
CA GLY A 106 6.69 -0.80 7.42
C GLY A 106 7.98 -0.03 7.11
N GLU A 107 7.92 0.93 6.19
CA GLU A 107 9.07 1.76 5.82
C GLU A 107 9.50 2.72 6.95
N ALA A 108 8.55 3.30 7.68
CA ALA A 108 8.82 4.16 8.83
C ALA A 108 9.53 3.40 9.97
N CYS A 109 9.30 2.10 10.10
CA CYS A 109 10.05 1.24 11.03
C CYS A 109 11.43 0.86 10.48
N LEU A 110 11.55 0.61 9.17
CA LEU A 110 12.81 0.19 8.54
C LEU A 110 13.84 1.30 8.42
N LEU A 111 13.43 2.53 8.13
CA LEU A 111 14.35 3.67 7.96
C LEU A 111 15.20 3.97 9.20
N PRO A 112 14.65 4.04 10.43
CA PRO A 112 15.45 4.19 11.64
C PRO A 112 16.45 3.04 11.86
N ILE A 113 16.06 1.80 11.56
CA ILE A 113 16.95 0.64 11.68
C ILE A 113 18.14 0.79 10.73
N LEU A 114 17.88 1.17 9.47
CA LEU A 114 18.94 1.42 8.50
C LEU A 114 19.82 2.62 8.88
N ALA A 115 19.24 3.67 9.46
CA ALA A 115 20.00 4.83 9.94
C ALA A 115 20.94 4.45 11.08
N ILE A 116 20.51 3.59 12.00
CA ILE A 116 21.35 3.04 13.07
C ILE A 116 22.49 2.21 12.48
N GLU A 117 22.21 1.33 11.52
CA GLU A 117 23.26 0.55 10.83
C GLU A 117 24.24 1.44 10.06
N ALA A 118 23.76 2.49 9.40
CA ALA A 118 24.62 3.47 8.75
C ALA A 118 25.51 4.23 9.75
N ALA A 119 24.97 4.58 10.92
CA ALA A 119 25.69 5.28 11.99
C ALA A 119 26.84 4.45 12.58
N LYS A 120 26.75 3.12 12.53
CA LYS A 120 27.84 2.21 12.93
C LYS A 120 29.07 2.28 12.01
N LYS A 121 28.97 2.94 10.84
CA LYS A 121 30.08 3.19 9.89
C LYS A 121 30.88 1.93 9.50
N GLY A 122 30.23 0.77 9.48
CA GLY A 122 30.89 -0.50 9.13
C GLY A 122 31.81 -1.05 10.24
N SER A 123 31.52 -0.77 11.50
CA SER A 123 32.17 -1.44 12.64
C SER A 123 31.93 -2.95 12.62
N ALA A 124 32.68 -3.71 13.44
CA ALA A 124 32.55 -5.17 13.53
C ALA A 124 31.11 -5.64 13.85
N ASP A 125 30.32 -4.81 14.53
CA ASP A 125 28.93 -5.09 14.89
C ASP A 125 27.90 -4.55 13.86
N ALA A 126 28.36 -4.06 12.71
CA ALA A 126 27.50 -3.56 11.64
C ALA A 126 27.09 -4.71 10.71
N ALA A 127 25.78 -4.85 10.48
CA ALA A 127 25.24 -5.83 9.54
C ALA A 127 25.44 -5.37 8.08
N LEU A 128 25.38 -4.06 7.83
CA LEU A 128 25.51 -3.45 6.51
C LEU A 128 26.66 -2.43 6.49
N SER A 129 27.27 -2.25 5.32
CA SER A 129 28.14 -1.09 5.10
C SER A 129 27.32 0.21 5.09
N ALA A 130 27.93 1.34 5.47
CA ALA A 130 27.26 2.64 5.45
C ALA A 130 26.74 3.01 4.05
N ASN A 131 27.47 2.60 2.99
CA ASN A 131 27.06 2.82 1.61
C ASN A 131 25.79 2.04 1.27
N VAL A 132 25.75 0.74 1.61
CA VAL A 132 24.57 -0.11 1.35
C VAL A 132 23.37 0.38 2.16
N ALA A 133 23.56 0.70 3.44
CA ALA A 133 22.50 1.26 4.27
C ALA A 133 21.97 2.59 3.70
N GLY A 134 22.86 3.48 3.25
CA GLY A 134 22.48 4.74 2.59
C GLY A 134 21.71 4.53 1.29
N VAL A 135 22.12 3.58 0.45
CA VAL A 135 21.37 3.23 -0.78
C VAL A 135 19.98 2.69 -0.43
N CYS A 136 19.88 1.76 0.54
CA CYS A 136 18.59 1.23 1.00
C CYS A 136 17.67 2.34 1.52
N MET A 137 18.20 3.26 2.33
CA MET A 137 17.44 4.43 2.81
C MET A 137 16.99 5.32 1.63
N GLY A 138 17.88 5.57 0.67
CA GLY A 138 17.58 6.35 -0.53
C GLY A 138 16.51 5.71 -1.42
N MET A 139 16.36 4.39 -1.40
CA MET A 139 15.29 3.69 -2.10
C MET A 139 13.96 3.65 -1.32
N LEU A 140 14.01 3.63 0.02
CA LEU A 140 12.82 3.56 0.89
C LEU A 140 12.22 4.93 1.24
N ALA A 141 13.04 5.98 1.32
CA ALA A 141 12.57 7.31 1.70
C ALA A 141 11.63 7.95 0.66
N PRO A 142 11.91 7.92 -0.65
CA PRO A 142 11.01 8.48 -1.67
C PRO A 142 9.60 7.87 -1.66
N PRO A 143 9.41 6.53 -1.64
CA PRO A 143 8.07 5.96 -1.59
C PRO A 143 7.38 6.28 -0.24
N LEU A 144 8.09 6.33 0.89
CA LEU A 144 7.51 6.77 2.16
C LEU A 144 6.98 8.21 2.08
N LEU A 145 7.81 9.14 1.60
CA LEU A 145 7.44 10.54 1.44
C LEU A 145 6.25 10.70 0.49
N TRP A 146 6.24 9.94 -0.61
CA TRP A 146 5.10 9.90 -1.53
C TRP A 146 3.82 9.48 -0.83
N ARG A 147 3.85 8.43 0.00
CA ARG A 147 2.67 7.97 0.75
C ARG A 147 2.21 8.99 1.76
N LEU A 148 3.12 9.62 2.51
CA LEU A 148 2.77 10.70 3.44
C LEU A 148 2.12 11.89 2.72
N TYR A 149 2.64 12.26 1.55
CA TYR A 149 2.07 13.31 0.70
C TYR A 149 0.66 12.94 0.21
N VAL A 150 0.45 11.73 -0.30
CA VAL A 150 -0.87 11.27 -0.76
C VAL A 150 -1.86 11.16 0.40
N LEU A 151 -1.44 10.64 1.56
CA LEU A 151 -2.33 10.44 2.70
C LEU A 151 -2.69 11.74 3.43
N GLY A 152 -1.74 12.67 3.56
CA GLY A 152 -1.90 13.91 4.33
C GLY A 152 -2.31 15.12 3.51
N ILE A 153 -1.71 15.31 2.33
CA ILE A 153 -1.82 16.57 1.56
C ILE A 153 -2.76 16.39 0.36
N ARG A 154 -2.69 15.26 -0.36
CA ARG A 154 -3.51 14.99 -1.55
C ARG A 154 -4.28 13.67 -1.47
N PRO A 155 -5.19 13.51 -0.48
CA PRO A 155 -6.03 12.32 -0.37
C PRO A 155 -6.93 12.12 -1.59
N ASP A 156 -7.17 13.18 -2.38
CA ASP A 156 -7.93 13.12 -3.63
C ASP A 156 -7.29 12.19 -4.67
N PHE A 157 -5.98 11.94 -4.59
CA PHE A 157 -5.28 11.02 -5.48
C PHE A 157 -5.65 9.56 -5.24
N LEU A 158 -6.12 9.20 -4.04
CA LEU A 158 -6.61 7.85 -3.73
C LEU A 158 -7.85 7.48 -4.57
N GLY A 159 -8.50 8.48 -5.17
CA GLY A 159 -9.66 8.30 -6.02
C GLY A 159 -10.95 8.13 -5.24
N ARG A 160 -12.06 8.54 -5.85
CA ARG A 160 -13.41 8.44 -5.29
C ARG A 160 -14.33 7.79 -6.31
N TYR A 161 -15.38 7.14 -5.84
CA TYR A 161 -16.42 6.59 -6.69
C TYR A 161 -17.77 7.21 -6.35
N THR A 162 -18.65 7.26 -7.35
CA THR A 162 -20.06 7.62 -7.16
C THR A 162 -20.92 6.38 -7.40
N GLU A 163 -21.96 6.20 -6.60
CA GLU A 163 -22.93 5.13 -6.80
C GLU A 163 -23.90 5.54 -7.91
N THR A 164 -23.98 4.73 -8.95
CA THR A 164 -24.96 4.93 -10.03
C THR A 164 -26.25 4.25 -9.59
N SER A 165 -27.28 5.03 -9.25
CA SER A 165 -28.62 4.46 -9.11
C SER A 165 -29.11 4.03 -10.49
N GLU A 166 -29.16 2.73 -10.74
CA GLU A 166 -29.96 2.18 -11.84
C GLU A 166 -31.43 2.33 -11.46
N GLY A 167 -32.00 3.46 -11.86
CA GLY A 167 -33.37 3.85 -11.58
C GLY A 167 -33.71 5.11 -12.35
N GLY A 168 -33.65 5.05 -13.67
CA GLY A 168 -34.15 6.10 -14.55
C GLY A 168 -35.67 6.20 -14.47
N GLY A 169 -36.18 6.88 -13.46
CA GLY A 169 -37.55 7.37 -13.39
C GLY A 169 -37.54 8.89 -13.37
N ARG A 170 -37.96 9.52 -14.48
CA ARG A 170 -38.38 10.93 -14.47
C ARG A 170 -39.47 11.10 -13.41
N THR A 171 -39.17 11.79 -12.32
CA THR A 171 -40.17 12.52 -11.53
C THR A 171 -39.47 13.64 -10.78
N GLY A 172 -39.67 14.87 -11.23
CA GLY A 172 -39.72 15.97 -10.27
C GLY A 172 -40.95 15.74 -9.41
N THR A 173 -40.75 15.59 -8.10
CA THR A 173 -41.74 15.81 -7.05
C THR A 173 -40.97 15.78 -5.73
N LYS A 174 -40.73 16.96 -5.14
CA LYS A 174 -41.54 17.52 -4.05
C LYS A 174 -41.49 16.61 -2.81
N TYR A 175 -40.82 17.11 -1.77
CA TYR A 175 -40.93 16.65 -0.38
C TYR A 175 -42.32 16.05 -0.11
N GLY A 176 -42.37 14.74 0.12
CA GLY A 176 -43.54 14.06 0.66
C GLY A 176 -43.48 14.11 2.18
N ALA A 177 -44.28 14.98 2.79
CA ALA A 177 -44.59 14.94 4.21
C ALA A 177 -45.25 13.59 4.53
N ILE A 178 -44.78 12.92 5.57
CA ILE A 178 -45.42 11.74 6.13
C ILE A 178 -46.61 12.25 6.95
N ASN A 179 -47.83 12.08 6.45
CA ASN A 179 -49.04 12.17 7.27
C ASN A 179 -49.11 10.88 8.10
N ASN A 180 -48.97 11.02 9.41
CA ASN A 180 -49.38 10.00 10.37
C ASN A 180 -50.90 10.03 10.44
N GLU A 181 -51.57 9.07 9.79
CA GLU A 181 -52.93 8.70 10.20
C GLU A 181 -52.80 7.78 11.41
N ARG A 182 -53.27 8.27 12.57
CA ARG A 182 -53.63 7.46 13.72
C ARG A 182 -54.97 6.80 13.38
N GLU A 183 -55.02 5.47 13.43
CA GLU A 183 -56.27 4.76 13.66
C GLU A 183 -56.37 4.46 15.16
N ASP A 184 -57.58 4.67 15.68
CA ASP A 184 -58.00 4.58 17.07
C ASP A 184 -57.96 3.15 17.65
#